data_AF-A0A6A6N103-F1
#
_entry.id   AF-A0A6A6N103-F1
#
_cell.length_a   1.000
_cell.length_b   1.000
_cell.length_c   1.000
_cell.angle_alpha   90.00
_cell.angle_beta   90.00
_cell.angle_gamma   90.00
#
_symmetry.space_group_name_H-M   'P 1'
#
loop_
_entity.id
_entity.type
_entity.pdbx_description
1 polymer ?
#
loop_
_entity_poly.entity_id
_entity_poly.type
_entity_poly.pdbx_seq_one_letter_code
_entity_poly.pdbx_strand_id
1 'polypeptide(L)'
;MSNPTSAAITHVLHNKQEFPFVRGVEDLLVLSLGTGQLFELSYDYEEVKNWRARHWARPMARIAGDGSADSVDQAIAMAFGQCRNSNYVRIQANGSSLGRCGPNVDTDPGPNNVKMLISIAEEMLRQKNVESVLFGGKRIGEQSNFEKLDWFADELVLEHQRRSCRIAPTVAFKQAASKPT
;
A
#
# COMPACT_ATOMS: atom_id res chain seq x y z
N MET A 1 0.23 0.91 -12.66
CA MET A 1 -0.39 0.22 -11.51
C MET A 1 -0.27 1.12 -10.30
N SER A 2 -1.37 1.57 -9.72
CA SER A 2 -1.33 2.50 -8.57
C SER A 2 -1.20 1.80 -7.22
N ASN A 3 -1.47 0.48 -7.17
CA ASN A 3 -1.14 -0.39 -6.05
C ASN A 3 -0.44 -1.66 -6.58
N PRO A 4 0.89 -1.79 -6.43
CA PRO A 4 1.64 -2.92 -6.96
C PRO A 4 1.58 -4.18 -6.09
N THR A 5 0.87 -4.18 -4.95
CA THR A 5 0.88 -5.29 -3.97
C THR A 5 0.51 -6.63 -4.59
N SER A 6 -0.53 -6.69 -5.43
CA SER A 6 -0.92 -7.93 -6.11
C SER A 6 0.18 -8.46 -7.02
N ALA A 7 0.91 -7.58 -7.73
CA ALA A 7 2.01 -7.99 -8.59
C ALA A 7 3.21 -8.51 -7.77
N ALA A 8 3.53 -7.84 -6.66
CA ALA A 8 4.58 -8.27 -5.74
C ALA A 8 4.29 -9.67 -5.15
N ILE A 9 3.07 -9.90 -4.66
CA ILE A 9 2.64 -11.21 -4.15
C ILE A 9 2.68 -12.26 -5.26
N THR A 10 2.15 -11.94 -6.44
CA THR A 10 2.16 -12.87 -7.59
C THR A 10 3.59 -13.27 -7.97
N HIS A 11 4.52 -12.30 -7.99
CA HIS A 11 5.92 -12.57 -8.28
C HIS A 11 6.52 -13.55 -7.27
N VAL A 12 6.33 -13.31 -5.97
CA VAL A 12 6.85 -14.18 -4.90
C VAL A 12 6.22 -15.58 -4.98
N LEU A 13 4.92 -15.68 -5.25
CA LEU A 13 4.23 -16.97 -5.34
C LEU A 13 4.66 -17.80 -6.55
N HIS A 14 4.96 -17.17 -7.69
CA HIS A 14 5.27 -17.89 -8.94
C HIS A 14 6.78 -18.06 -9.19
N ASN A 15 7.62 -17.22 -8.60
CA ASN A 15 9.08 -17.35 -8.70
C ASN A 15 9.60 -18.37 -7.69
N LYS A 16 9.35 -19.65 -7.94
CA LYS A 16 9.84 -20.75 -7.08
C LYS A 16 11.36 -20.93 -7.12
N GLN A 17 12.05 -20.32 -8.09
CA GLN A 17 13.50 -20.30 -8.10
C GLN A 17 14.04 -19.47 -6.94
N GLU A 18 13.46 -18.29 -6.71
CA GLU A 18 13.88 -17.40 -5.61
C GLU A 18 13.14 -17.69 -4.30
N PHE A 19 11.88 -18.10 -4.38
CA PHE A 19 10.99 -18.33 -3.24
C PHE A 19 10.43 -19.76 -3.23
N PRO A 20 11.29 -20.79 -3.08
CA PRO A 20 10.88 -22.20 -3.18
C PRO A 20 9.93 -22.63 -2.06
N PHE A 21 10.00 -21.97 -0.90
CA PHE A 21 9.27 -22.37 0.31
C PHE A 21 7.93 -21.66 0.50
N VAL A 22 7.65 -20.59 -0.25
CA VAL A 22 6.37 -19.87 -0.14
C VAL A 22 5.28 -20.68 -0.84
N ARG A 23 4.24 -21.09 -0.12
CA ARG A 23 3.14 -21.90 -0.67
C ARG A 23 1.90 -21.07 -0.96
N GLY A 24 1.64 -20.09 -0.12
CA GLY A 24 0.49 -19.20 -0.23
C GLY A 24 0.72 -17.87 0.48
N VAL A 25 -0.38 -17.14 0.69
CA VAL A 25 -0.36 -15.82 1.35
C VAL A 25 -0.12 -15.93 2.85
N GLU A 26 -0.37 -17.10 3.44
CA GLU A 26 -0.13 -17.44 4.83
C GLU A 26 1.36 -17.38 5.22
N ASP A 27 2.26 -17.61 4.26
CA ASP A 27 3.71 -17.56 4.45
C ASP A 27 4.28 -16.14 4.22
N LEU A 28 3.42 -15.17 3.91
CA LEU A 28 3.81 -13.80 3.56
C LEU A 28 3.42 -12.83 4.67
N LEU A 29 4.31 -11.88 4.94
CA LEU A 29 4.05 -10.68 5.72
C LEU A 29 4.17 -9.47 4.77
N VAL A 30 3.08 -8.73 4.57
CA VAL A 30 2.95 -7.72 3.53
C VAL A 30 2.56 -6.38 4.13
N LEU A 31 3.44 -5.39 3.95
CA LEU A 31 3.15 -3.99 4.18
C LEU A 31 2.89 -3.30 2.85
N SER A 32 1.72 -2.67 2.72
CA SER A 32 1.33 -1.91 1.55
C SER A 32 1.14 -0.45 1.95
N LEU A 33 1.96 0.43 1.37
CA LEU A 33 1.93 1.87 1.65
C LEU A 33 1.34 2.59 0.44
N GLY A 34 0.35 3.42 0.67
CA GLY A 34 -0.24 4.29 -0.34
C GLY A 34 0.00 5.76 -0.04
N THR A 35 0.08 6.54 -1.10
CA THR A 35 0.32 8.00 -1.05
C THR A 35 -0.93 8.81 -0.72
N GLY A 36 -1.99 8.13 -0.29
CA GLY A 36 -3.24 8.72 0.15
C GLY A 36 -4.22 9.10 -0.96
N GLN A 37 -5.50 9.05 -0.61
CA GLN A 37 -6.58 9.76 -1.31
C GLN A 37 -6.64 11.16 -0.68
N LEU A 38 -5.59 11.94 -0.90
CA LEU A 38 -5.44 13.29 -0.35
C LEU A 38 -6.40 14.30 -0.98
N PHE A 39 -7.19 13.86 -1.95
CA PHE A 39 -7.95 14.72 -2.83
C PHE A 39 -9.35 14.17 -2.99
N GLU A 40 -10.23 14.48 -2.04
CA GLU A 40 -11.66 14.54 -2.31
C GLU A 40 -11.90 15.74 -3.26
N LEU A 41 -11.47 15.57 -4.52
CA LEU A 41 -11.69 16.51 -5.59
C LEU A 41 -13.17 16.43 -5.94
N SER A 42 -13.98 17.16 -5.17
CA SER A 42 -15.29 17.59 -5.63
C SER A 42 -15.07 18.59 -6.75
N TYR A 43 -15.30 18.15 -7.98
CA TYR A 43 -15.36 19.04 -9.12
C TYR A 43 -16.79 19.57 -9.24
N ASP A 44 -16.95 20.89 -9.30
CA ASP A 44 -18.25 21.51 -9.49
C ASP A 44 -18.79 21.16 -10.89
N TYR A 45 -20.08 20.86 -10.98
CA TYR A 45 -20.75 20.50 -12.23
C TYR A 45 -20.55 21.58 -13.29
N GLU A 46 -20.63 22.86 -12.92
CA GLU A 46 -20.49 23.98 -13.86
C GLU A 46 -19.07 24.08 -14.46
N GLU A 47 -18.06 23.66 -13.70
CA GLU A 47 -16.68 23.56 -14.20
C GLU A 47 -16.53 22.35 -15.14
N VAL A 48 -17.03 21.19 -14.72
CA VAL A 48 -16.90 19.91 -15.43
C VAL A 48 -17.65 19.92 -16.77
N LYS A 49 -18.81 20.57 -16.84
CA LYS A 49 -19.64 20.68 -18.05
C LYS A 49 -18.87 21.26 -19.24
N ASN A 50 -17.90 22.13 -18.97
CA ASN A 50 -17.10 22.80 -20.00
C ASN A 50 -15.74 22.11 -20.27
N TRP A 51 -15.48 20.95 -19.66
CA TRP A 51 -14.20 20.25 -19.81
C TRP A 51 -14.04 19.62 -21.20
N ARG A 52 -12.98 20.04 -21.87
CA ARG A 52 -12.40 19.33 -23.03
C ARG A 52 -11.57 18.12 -22.59
N ALA A 53 -11.27 17.21 -23.51
CA ALA A 53 -10.51 15.97 -23.27
C ALA A 53 -9.22 16.15 -22.44
N ARG A 54 -8.46 17.22 -22.67
CA ARG A 54 -7.24 17.54 -21.90
C ARG A 54 -7.49 17.76 -20.40
N HIS A 55 -8.64 18.31 -20.03
CA HIS A 55 -9.00 18.56 -18.64
C HIS A 55 -9.45 17.27 -17.95
N TRP A 56 -10.02 16.33 -18.71
CA TRP A 56 -10.41 15.00 -18.22
C TRP A 56 -9.23 14.06 -17.99
N ALA A 57 -8.12 14.23 -18.70
CA ALA A 57 -7.00 13.28 -18.69
C ALA A 57 -6.44 12.98 -17.27
N ARG A 58 -6.13 14.02 -16.49
CA ARG A 58 -5.58 13.86 -15.13
C ARG A 58 -6.61 13.35 -14.11
N PRO A 59 -7.84 13.92 -14.03
CA PRO A 59 -8.90 13.39 -13.17
C PRO A 59 -9.22 11.93 -13.47
N MET A 60 -9.34 11.55 -14.75
CA MET A 60 -9.62 10.16 -15.13
C MET A 60 -8.49 9.22 -14.74
N ALA A 61 -7.23 9.62 -14.94
CA ALA A 61 -6.09 8.82 -14.51
C ALA A 61 -6.05 8.64 -12.98
N ARG A 62 -6.42 9.69 -12.21
CA ARG A 62 -6.52 9.61 -10.75
C ARG A 62 -7.65 8.69 -10.30
N ILE A 63 -8.86 8.87 -10.83
CA ILE A 63 -10.01 8.02 -10.51
C ILE A 63 -9.71 6.56 -10.83
N ALA A 64 -9.16 6.27 -12.01
CA ALA A 64 -8.78 4.92 -12.40
C ALA A 64 -7.68 4.35 -11.49
N GLY A 65 -6.71 5.19 -11.11
CA GLY A 65 -5.64 4.82 -10.20
C GLY A 65 -6.13 4.48 -8.80
N ASP A 66 -6.97 5.34 -8.23
CA ASP A 66 -7.58 5.16 -6.91
C ASP A 66 -8.49 3.93 -6.89
N GLY A 67 -9.36 3.79 -7.90
CA GLY A 67 -10.22 2.61 -8.04
C GLY A 67 -9.43 1.31 -8.20
N SER A 68 -8.31 1.34 -8.94
CA SER A 68 -7.39 0.21 -9.04
C SER A 68 -6.73 -0.10 -7.69
N ALA A 69 -6.34 0.92 -6.92
CA ALA A 69 -5.69 0.73 -5.64
C ALA A 69 -6.65 0.14 -4.58
N ASP A 70 -7.88 0.65 -4.50
CA ASP A 70 -8.94 0.14 -3.62
C ASP A 70 -9.36 -1.29 -4.01
N SER A 71 -9.47 -1.60 -5.31
CA SER A 71 -9.81 -2.95 -5.78
C SER A 71 -8.74 -3.98 -5.40
N VAL A 72 -7.45 -3.63 -5.55
CA VAL A 72 -6.35 -4.49 -5.12
C VAL A 72 -6.35 -4.65 -3.60
N ASP A 73 -6.56 -3.57 -2.84
CA ASP A 73 -6.61 -3.63 -1.39
C ASP A 73 -7.71 -4.57 -0.89
N GLN A 74 -8.92 -4.47 -1.44
CA GLN A 74 -10.02 -5.39 -1.11
C GLN A 74 -9.69 -6.84 -1.48
N ALA A 75 -9.12 -7.09 -2.66
CA ALA A 75 -8.78 -8.43 -3.11
C ALA A 75 -7.70 -9.08 -2.22
N ILE A 76 -6.68 -8.31 -1.81
CA ILE A 76 -5.63 -8.81 -0.93
C ILE A 76 -6.16 -8.97 0.51
N ALA A 77 -6.92 -8.00 1.02
CA ALA A 77 -7.55 -8.13 2.33
C ALA A 77 -8.47 -9.37 2.42
N MET A 78 -9.16 -9.72 1.33
CA MET A 78 -9.89 -10.99 1.22
C MET A 78 -9.00 -12.21 1.32
N ALA A 79 -7.90 -12.24 0.55
CA ALA A 79 -6.98 -13.37 0.51
C ALA A 79 -6.39 -13.64 1.89
N PHE A 80 -6.04 -12.58 2.63
CA PHE A 80 -5.55 -12.69 4.01
C PHE A 80 -6.68 -12.90 5.05
N GLY A 81 -7.90 -12.44 4.76
CA GLY A 81 -9.04 -12.45 5.66
C GLY A 81 -9.68 -13.82 5.92
N GLN A 82 -9.56 -14.77 5.00
CA GLN A 82 -9.90 -16.19 5.26
C GLN A 82 -8.89 -16.85 6.21
N CYS A 83 -7.67 -16.32 6.31
CA CYS A 83 -6.61 -16.83 7.17
C CYS A 83 -6.46 -16.06 8.51
N ARG A 84 -7.19 -14.96 8.73
CA ARG A 84 -7.26 -14.14 9.97
C ARG A 84 -5.94 -13.85 10.71
N ASN A 85 -4.80 -13.98 10.05
CA ASN A 85 -3.53 -13.51 10.57
C ASN A 85 -3.35 -12.06 10.13
N SER A 86 -2.87 -11.20 11.03
CA SER A 86 -2.60 -9.77 10.84
C SER A 86 -1.51 -9.46 9.80
N ASN A 87 -1.23 -10.39 8.89
CA ASN A 87 -0.07 -10.42 8.02
C ASN A 87 -0.16 -9.48 6.82
N TYR A 88 -1.31 -8.83 6.58
CA TYR A 88 -1.45 -7.77 5.60
C TYR A 88 -1.80 -6.46 6.29
N VAL A 89 -0.90 -5.49 6.20
CA VAL A 89 -1.08 -4.13 6.71
C VAL A 89 -1.11 -3.18 5.54
N ARG A 90 -2.26 -2.51 5.33
CA ARG A 90 -2.38 -1.38 4.40
C ARG A 90 -2.39 -0.08 5.18
N ILE A 91 -1.55 0.85 4.79
CA ILE A 91 -1.57 2.24 5.28
C ILE A 91 -1.83 3.15 4.08
N GLN A 92 -2.95 3.85 4.13
CA GLN A 92 -3.40 4.80 3.13
C GLN A 92 -3.77 6.08 3.85
N ALA A 93 -3.16 7.21 3.48
CA ALA A 93 -3.58 8.49 4.03
C ALA A 93 -4.98 8.87 3.53
N ASN A 94 -5.92 9.07 4.44
CA ASN A 94 -7.25 9.59 4.13
C ASN A 94 -7.25 11.11 4.37
N GLY A 95 -7.48 11.89 3.31
CA GLY A 95 -7.43 13.36 3.36
C GLY A 95 -8.63 14.02 4.05
N SER A 96 -9.63 13.29 4.54
CA SER A 96 -10.86 13.89 5.06
C SER A 96 -10.68 14.68 6.35
N SER A 97 -9.63 14.40 7.14
CA SER A 97 -9.32 15.13 8.38
C SER A 97 -8.29 16.25 8.21
N LEU A 98 -7.57 16.27 7.08
CA LEU A 98 -6.51 17.25 6.81
C LEU A 98 -6.97 18.10 5.64
N GLY A 99 -7.29 19.36 5.92
CA GLY A 99 -7.95 20.29 4.99
C GLY A 99 -7.47 20.24 3.54
N ARG A 100 -8.36 20.65 2.61
CA ARG A 100 -8.19 20.57 1.14
C ARG A 100 -6.74 20.81 0.70
N CYS A 101 -6.04 19.74 0.37
CA CYS A 101 -4.77 19.83 -0.32
C CYS A 101 -5.04 20.22 -1.79
N GLY A 102 -4.33 21.23 -2.28
CA GLY A 102 -4.50 21.72 -3.64
C GLY A 102 -4.16 20.65 -4.70
N PRO A 103 -4.67 20.77 -5.93
CA PRO A 103 -4.60 19.71 -6.95
C PRO A 103 -3.20 19.27 -7.40
N ASN A 104 -2.12 19.94 -6.94
CA ASN A 104 -0.73 19.75 -7.34
C ASN A 104 0.23 19.36 -6.22
N VAL A 105 -0.28 19.03 -5.02
CA VAL A 105 0.56 18.67 -3.86
C VAL A 105 1.44 17.43 -4.14
N ASP A 106 1.02 16.55 -5.05
CA ASP A 106 1.77 15.38 -5.52
C ASP A 106 2.93 15.71 -6.46
N THR A 107 2.96 16.93 -7.01
CA THR A 107 3.92 17.36 -8.05
C THR A 107 4.79 18.54 -7.62
N ASP A 108 4.54 19.13 -6.46
CA ASP A 108 5.29 20.28 -5.94
C ASP A 108 6.41 19.81 -4.99
N PRO A 109 7.69 19.88 -5.40
CA PRO A 109 8.81 19.52 -4.54
C PRO A 109 9.20 20.64 -3.56
N GLY A 110 8.43 21.74 -3.48
CA GLY A 110 8.71 22.87 -2.62
C GLY A 110 8.85 22.49 -1.14
N PRO A 111 9.81 23.10 -0.40
CA PRO A 111 10.11 22.70 0.97
C PRO A 111 8.91 22.86 1.92
N ASN A 112 8.04 23.86 1.67
CA ASN A 112 6.82 24.05 2.44
C ASN A 112 5.80 22.93 2.20
N ASN A 113 5.66 22.47 0.95
CA ASN A 113 4.78 21.36 0.60
C ASN A 113 5.29 20.05 1.20
N VAL A 114 6.60 19.79 1.14
CA VAL A 114 7.22 18.62 1.78
C VAL A 114 7.00 18.64 3.30
N LYS A 115 7.22 19.79 3.95
CA LYS A 115 6.98 19.93 5.40
C LYS A 115 5.51 19.67 5.75
N MET A 116 4.59 20.19 4.95
CA MET A 116 3.17 19.90 5.10
C MET A 116 2.91 18.39 4.99
N LEU A 117 3.38 17.73 3.93
CA LEU A 117 3.23 16.29 3.71
C LEU A 117 3.81 15.43 4.84
N ILE A 118 4.92 15.85 5.45
CA ILE A 118 5.48 15.19 6.64
C ILE A 118 4.51 15.31 7.82
N SER A 119 3.96 16.50 8.07
CA SER A 119 2.92 16.69 9.09
C SER A 119 1.70 15.81 8.83
N ILE A 120 1.30 15.65 7.56
CA ILE A 120 0.21 14.76 7.16
C ILE A 120 0.53 13.31 7.52
N ALA A 121 1.74 12.86 7.23
CA ALA A 121 2.19 11.51 7.58
C ALA A 121 2.22 11.29 9.10
N GLU A 122 2.70 12.26 9.88
CA GLU A 122 2.72 12.19 11.35
C GLU A 122 1.31 12.09 11.95
N GLU A 123 0.35 12.87 11.43
CA GLU A 123 -1.05 12.77 11.85
C GLU A 123 -1.66 11.42 11.45
N MET A 124 -1.39 10.96 10.23
CA MET A 124 -1.83 9.64 9.74
C MET A 124 -1.32 8.51 10.63
N LEU A 125 -0.10 8.57 11.16
CA LEU A 125 0.42 7.56 12.08
C LEU A 125 -0.41 7.46 13.37
N ARG A 126 -0.98 8.58 13.84
CA ARG A 126 -1.82 8.63 15.06
C ARG A 126 -3.25 8.15 14.83
N GLN A 127 -3.71 8.12 13.58
CA GLN A 127 -5.05 7.66 13.25
C GLN A 127 -5.19 6.15 13.46
N LYS A 128 -6.41 5.72 13.79
CA LYS A 128 -6.77 4.30 13.82
C LYS A 128 -6.59 3.68 12.45
N ASN A 129 -6.04 2.46 12.42
CA ASN A 129 -5.85 1.73 11.18
C ASN A 129 -7.20 1.41 10.53
N VAL A 130 -7.23 1.43 9.21
CA VAL A 130 -8.44 1.14 8.42
C VAL A 130 -8.18 -0.10 7.59
N GLU A 131 -9.01 -1.11 7.78
CA GLU A 131 -8.91 -2.40 7.10
C GLU A 131 -10.09 -2.56 6.14
N SER A 132 -9.81 -3.04 4.93
CA SER A 132 -10.86 -3.37 3.95
C SER A 132 -11.50 -4.72 4.28
N VAL A 133 -12.84 -4.76 4.28
CA VAL A 133 -13.65 -5.97 4.54
C VAL A 133 -14.53 -6.24 3.33
N LEU A 134 -14.50 -7.48 2.82
CA LEU A 134 -15.28 -7.90 1.67
C LEU A 134 -16.78 -7.61 1.85
N PHE A 135 -17.34 -6.80 0.95
CA PHE A 135 -18.73 -6.32 1.00
C PHE A 135 -19.13 -5.61 2.31
N GLY A 136 -18.19 -5.40 3.24
CA GLY A 136 -18.34 -4.70 4.51
C GLY A 136 -17.73 -3.30 4.52
N GLY A 137 -17.15 -2.87 3.41
CA GLY A 137 -16.51 -1.57 3.27
C GLY A 137 -15.20 -1.46 4.04
N LYS A 138 -14.91 -0.27 4.56
CA LYS A 138 -13.72 0.03 5.35
C LYS A 138 -14.07 -0.01 6.84
N ARG A 139 -13.39 -0.86 7.61
CA ARG A 139 -13.55 -0.99 9.07
C ARG A 139 -12.42 -0.26 9.78
N ILE A 140 -12.75 0.53 10.79
CA ILE A 140 -11.76 1.16 11.67
C ILE A 140 -11.36 0.12 12.73
N GLY A 141 -10.06 -0.19 12.78
CA GLY A 141 -9.45 -1.08 13.78
C GLY A 141 -9.32 -0.43 15.16
N GLU A 142 -8.90 -1.22 16.14
CA GLU A 142 -8.65 -0.73 17.50
C GLU A 142 -7.31 -0.02 17.62
N GLN A 143 -6.29 -0.56 16.95
CA GLN A 143 -4.92 -0.06 16.91
C GLN A 143 -4.76 1.11 15.95
N SER A 144 -3.84 2.01 16.27
CA SER A 144 -3.32 3.07 15.40
C SER A 144 -2.42 2.51 14.29
N ASN A 145 -2.21 3.31 13.25
CA ASN A 145 -1.25 3.00 12.20
C ASN A 145 0.18 2.86 12.75
N PHE A 146 0.54 3.68 13.74
CA PHE A 146 1.82 3.58 14.45
C PHE A 146 1.96 2.22 15.15
N GLU A 147 0.98 1.80 15.96
CA GLU A 147 1.02 0.51 16.66
C GLU A 147 1.08 -0.68 15.71
N LYS A 148 0.37 -0.61 14.57
CA LYS A 148 0.47 -1.64 13.52
C LYS A 148 1.86 -1.71 12.90
N LEU A 149 2.51 -0.58 12.66
CA LEU A 149 3.87 -0.53 12.13
C LEU A 149 4.91 -1.02 13.15
N ASP A 150 4.71 -0.70 14.43
CA ASP A 150 5.56 -1.15 15.52
C ASP A 150 5.52 -2.69 15.62
N TRP A 151 4.30 -3.26 15.65
CA TRP A 151 4.11 -4.71 15.57
C TRP A 151 4.75 -5.32 14.31
N PHE A 152 4.58 -4.67 13.15
CA PHE A 152 5.16 -5.14 11.89
C PHE A 152 6.71 -5.15 11.97
N ALA A 153 7.31 -4.15 12.61
CA ALA A 153 8.74 -4.07 12.81
C ALA A 153 9.24 -5.20 13.72
N ASP A 154 8.51 -5.50 14.79
CA ASP A 154 8.82 -6.64 15.68
C ASP A 154 8.80 -7.98 14.92
N GLU A 155 7.79 -8.22 14.08
CA GLU A 155 7.74 -9.44 13.26
C GLU A 155 8.92 -9.53 12.28
N LEU A 156 9.36 -8.41 11.69
CA LEU A 156 10.56 -8.39 10.85
C LEU A 156 11.83 -8.72 11.64
N VAL A 157 11.97 -8.19 12.84
CA VAL A 157 13.11 -8.49 13.73
C VAL A 157 13.10 -9.96 14.13
N LEU A 158 11.95 -10.50 14.53
CA LEU A 158 11.79 -11.91 14.88
C LEU A 158 12.13 -12.81 13.69
N GLU A 159 11.63 -12.50 12.49
CA GLU A 159 11.95 -13.28 11.30
C GLU A 159 13.44 -13.18 10.93
N HIS A 160 14.07 -12.01 11.09
CA HIS A 160 15.52 -11.87 10.91
C HIS A 160 16.31 -12.75 11.89
N GLN A 161 15.96 -12.75 13.18
CA GLN A 161 16.58 -13.60 14.19
C GLN A 161 16.40 -15.09 13.89
N ARG A 162 15.19 -15.50 13.47
CA ARG A 162 14.91 -16.90 13.06
C ARG A 162 15.80 -17.31 11.90
N ARG A 163 16.04 -16.43 10.93
CA ARG A 163 16.93 -16.69 9.79
C ARG A 163 18.39 -16.85 10.21
N SER A 164 18.85 -16.13 11.23
CA SER A 164 20.21 -16.29 11.78
C SER A 164 20.47 -17.67 12.39
N CYS A 165 19.42 -18.40 12.79
CA CYS A 165 19.51 -19.76 13.33
C CYS A 165 19.11 -20.87 12.33
N ARG A 166 18.67 -20.53 11.11
CA ARG A 166 18.25 -21.51 10.11
C ARG A 166 19.44 -22.00 9.28
N ILE A 167 19.47 -23.32 9.06
CA ILE A 167 20.49 -23.98 8.23
C ILE A 167 20.24 -23.71 6.73
N ALA A 168 18.98 -23.51 6.32
CA ALA A 168 18.59 -23.30 4.93
C ALA A 168 18.15 -21.83 4.68
N PRO A 169 18.54 -21.22 3.56
CA PRO A 169 18.15 -19.86 3.21
C PRO A 169 16.66 -19.81 2.86
N THR A 170 15.94 -18.81 3.39
CA THR A 170 14.51 -18.62 3.11
C THR A 170 14.25 -18.12 1.68
N VAL A 171 15.25 -17.45 1.08
CA VAL A 171 15.23 -16.97 -0.31
C VAL A 171 16.51 -17.46 -0.98
N ALA A 172 16.38 -18.06 -2.15
CA ALA A 172 17.52 -18.46 -2.97
C ALA A 172 17.84 -17.32 -3.95
N PHE A 173 18.88 -16.54 -3.69
CA PHE A 173 19.28 -15.51 -4.64
C PHE A 173 19.74 -16.15 -5.95
N LYS A 174 19.17 -15.67 -7.06
CA LYS A 174 19.63 -16.04 -8.39
C LYS A 174 21.10 -15.66 -8.52
N GLN A 175 21.99 -16.66 -8.61
CA GLN A 175 23.38 -16.41 -8.97
C GLN A 175 23.41 -15.77 -10.36
N ALA A 176 24.14 -14.67 -10.51
CA ALA A 176 24.34 -14.04 -11.80
C ALA A 176 24.90 -15.09 -12.76
N ALA A 177 24.26 -15.28 -13.92
CA ALA A 177 24.76 -16.19 -14.94
C ALA A 177 26.20 -15.82 -15.26
N SER A 178 27.13 -16.76 -15.05
CA SER A 178 28.53 -16.59 -15.47
C SER A 178 28.54 -16.25 -16.95
N LYS A 179 29.18 -15.13 -17.31
CA LYS A 179 29.35 -14.78 -18.73
C LYS A 179 30.00 -15.95 -19.45
N PRO A 180 29.49 -16.37 -20.62
CA PRO A 180 30.17 -17.36 -21.43
C PRO A 180 31.53 -16.78 -21.84
N THR A 181 32.59 -17.50 -21.52
CA THR A 181 33.97 -17.27 -21.98
C THR A 181 34.10 -17.56 -23.47
#